data_AF-A0A6V8NCB8-F1
#
_entry.id   AF-A0A6V8NCB8-F1
#
_cell.length_a   1.000
_cell.length_b   1.000
_cell.length_c   1.000
_cell.angle_alpha   90.00
_cell.angle_beta   90.00
_cell.angle_gamma   90.00
#
_symmetry.space_group_name_H-M   'P 1'
#
loop_
_entity.id
_entity.type
_entity.pdbx_description
1 polymer ?
#
loop_
_entity_poly.entity_id
_entity_poly.type
_entity_poly.pdbx_seq_one_letter_code
_entity_poly.pdbx_strand_id
1 'polypeptide(L)'
;MRAFTVCLVFVVLLIAVPVVAVMDGDIFYSKFRSAVLQSQIKTVVAVARFPFEVRGTDDNVRHYDESGFRKIFGELLAQKELVLTKGQVVELTMYEVLKEKENLAAHDYLNKDFIRVGDFEFQLLDGKWRFTGAYLN
;
A
#
# COMPACT_ATOMS: atom_id res chain seq x y z
N MET A 1 -54.11 30.45 36.91
CA MET A 1 -53.56 29.65 35.80
C MET A 1 -52.06 29.89 35.74
N ARG A 2 -51.23 28.86 35.94
CA ARG A 2 -49.77 28.97 35.89
C ARG A 2 -49.29 28.52 34.50
N ALA A 3 -48.59 29.40 33.80
CA ALA A 3 -48.00 29.10 32.49
C ALA A 3 -46.74 28.24 32.68
N PHE A 4 -46.69 27.09 32.01
CA PHE A 4 -45.51 26.23 31.94
C PHE A 4 -44.66 26.65 30.74
N THR A 5 -43.49 27.22 31.00
CA THR A 5 -42.46 27.47 29.99
C THR A 5 -41.68 26.18 29.78
N VAL A 6 -41.90 25.50 28.65
CA VAL A 6 -41.12 24.33 28.23
C VAL A 6 -39.84 24.82 27.56
N CYS A 7 -38.70 24.64 28.24
CA CYS A 7 -37.39 24.93 27.70
C CYS A 7 -36.92 23.71 26.89
N LEU A 8 -36.99 23.79 25.56
CA LEU A 8 -36.54 22.74 24.65
C LEU A 8 -35.01 22.78 24.57
N VAL A 9 -34.35 21.83 25.24
CA VAL A 9 -32.89 21.66 25.18
C VAL A 9 -32.53 20.98 23.86
N PHE A 10 -31.99 21.76 22.92
CA PHE A 10 -31.36 21.23 21.70
C PHE A 10 -30.04 20.55 22.07
N VAL A 11 -30.06 19.21 22.17
CA VAL A 11 -28.84 18.41 22.28
C VAL A 11 -28.20 18.35 20.89
N VAL A 12 -27.19 19.19 20.66
CA VAL A 12 -26.34 19.10 19.47
C VAL A 12 -25.41 17.91 19.65
N LEU A 13 -25.78 16.77 19.06
CA LEU A 13 -24.92 15.61 18.97
C LEU A 13 -23.82 15.93 17.96
N LEU A 14 -22.66 16.40 18.45
CA LEU A 14 -21.43 16.52 17.67
C LEU A 14 -21.00 15.11 17.25
N ILE A 15 -21.48 14.68 16.09
CA ILE A 15 -20.90 13.53 15.40
C ILE A 15 -19.52 13.98 14.96
N ALA A 16 -18.51 13.68 15.76
CA ALA A 16 -17.12 13.76 15.33
C ALA A 16 -16.98 12.75 14.19
N VAL A 17 -17.19 13.21 12.96
CA VAL A 17 -16.79 12.45 11.79
C VAL A 17 -15.28 12.31 11.94
N PRO A 18 -14.74 11.10 12.13
CA PRO A 18 -13.29 10.95 12.10
C PRO A 18 -12.88 11.46 10.72
N VAL A 19 -12.12 12.56 10.69
CA VAL A 19 -11.35 12.92 9.51
C VAL A 19 -10.46 11.72 9.28
N VAL A 20 -10.90 10.82 8.40
CA VAL A 20 -10.13 9.67 7.97
C VAL A 20 -8.91 10.31 7.35
N ALA A 21 -7.78 10.26 8.06
CA ALA A 21 -6.52 10.74 7.58
C ALA A 21 -6.23 9.96 6.30
N VAL A 22 -6.56 10.56 5.16
CA VAL A 22 -6.19 10.10 3.84
C VAL A 22 -4.68 10.16 3.86
N MET A 23 -4.05 9.02 4.15
CA MET A 23 -2.60 8.93 4.05
C MET A 23 -2.27 9.19 2.60
N ASP A 24 -1.57 10.29 2.36
CA ASP A 24 -0.94 10.61 1.10
C ASP A 24 -0.14 9.38 0.63
N GLY A 25 -0.31 8.98 -0.64
CA GLY A 25 0.29 7.77 -1.20
C GLY A 25 1.81 7.76 -1.04
N ASP A 26 2.44 8.94 -1.14
CA ASP A 26 3.86 9.15 -0.90
C ASP A 26 4.28 8.84 0.54
N ILE A 27 3.46 9.23 1.53
CA ILE A 27 3.72 8.93 2.95
C ILE A 27 3.61 7.42 3.19
N PHE A 28 2.59 6.79 2.61
CA PHE A 28 2.44 5.34 2.69
C PHE A 28 3.65 4.62 2.07
N TYR A 29 4.01 4.99 0.84
CA TYR A 29 5.11 4.37 0.11
C TYR A 29 6.44 4.55 0.83
N SER A 30 6.74 5.75 1.33
CA SER A 30 7.95 6.02 2.10
C SER A 30 8.06 5.12 3.35
N LYS A 31 6.94 4.92 4.08
CA LYS A 31 6.89 4.01 5.23
C LYS A 31 7.08 2.55 4.83
N PHE A 32 6.40 2.10 3.76
CA PHE A 32 6.56 0.75 3.22
C PHE A 32 8.02 0.49 2.82
N ARG A 33 8.59 1.36 1.98
CA ARG A 33 9.99 1.30 1.53
C ARG A 33 10.95 1.22 2.72
N SER A 34 10.79 2.12 3.69
CA SER A 34 11.64 2.15 4.89
C SER A 34 11.55 0.84 5.68
N ALA A 35 10.35 0.27 5.83
CA ALA A 35 10.18 -1.02 6.48
C ALA A 35 10.88 -2.16 5.74
N VAL A 36 10.83 -2.17 4.40
CA VAL A 36 11.55 -3.15 3.57
C VAL A 36 13.05 -3.02 3.74
N LEU A 37 13.60 -1.81 3.57
CA LEU A 37 15.05 -1.56 3.65
C LEU A 37 15.63 -1.85 5.04
N GLN A 38 14.80 -1.75 6.09
CA GLN A 38 15.18 -2.08 7.47
C GLN A 38 14.83 -3.53 7.86
N SER A 39 14.45 -4.38 6.91
CA SER A 39 14.06 -5.78 7.15
C SER A 39 12.93 -5.96 8.17
N GLN A 40 12.03 -4.96 8.30
CA GLN A 40 10.91 -4.97 9.24
C GLN A 40 9.68 -5.67 8.65
N ILE A 41 9.79 -6.98 8.43
CA ILE A 41 8.71 -7.78 7.81
C ILE A 41 7.37 -7.68 8.56
N LYS A 42 7.38 -7.50 9.88
CA LYS A 42 6.14 -7.30 10.66
C LYS A 42 5.39 -6.04 10.21
N THR A 43 6.11 -4.96 9.91
CA THR A 43 5.54 -3.70 9.43
C THR A 43 5.00 -3.84 8.01
N VAL A 44 5.73 -4.54 7.13
CA VAL A 44 5.27 -4.86 5.77
C VAL A 44 3.96 -5.66 5.80
N VAL A 45 3.91 -6.70 6.64
CA VAL A 45 2.70 -7.53 6.81
C VAL A 45 1.52 -6.72 7.32
N ALA A 46 1.73 -5.78 8.25
CA ALA A 46 0.65 -4.96 8.82
C ALA A 46 -0.03 -4.05 7.79
N VAL A 47 0.68 -3.71 6.69
CA VAL A 47 0.15 -2.88 5.61
C VAL A 47 -0.28 -3.68 4.38
N ALA A 48 0.02 -4.97 4.33
CA ALA A 48 -0.45 -5.86 3.27
C ALA A 48 -1.97 -6.11 3.38
N ARG A 49 -2.60 -6.36 2.24
CA ARG A 49 -3.96 -6.89 2.17
C ARG A 49 -3.90 -8.40 2.04
N PHE A 50 -4.74 -9.09 2.81
CA PHE A 50 -4.90 -10.53 2.73
C PHE A 50 -6.31 -10.91 2.25
N PRO A 51 -6.45 -11.96 1.42
CA PRO A 51 -5.36 -12.74 0.81
C PRO A 51 -4.51 -11.87 -0.13
N PHE A 52 -3.19 -12.07 -0.08
CA PHE A 52 -2.22 -11.32 -0.88
C PHE A 52 -2.09 -11.97 -2.25
N GLU A 53 -2.24 -11.19 -3.31
CA GLU A 53 -2.21 -11.69 -4.68
C GLU A 53 -0.79 -11.68 -5.24
N VAL A 54 -0.36 -12.81 -5.83
CA VAL A 54 0.86 -12.88 -6.64
C VAL A 54 0.51 -13.40 -8.01
N ARG A 55 0.87 -12.65 -9.05
CA ARG A 55 0.61 -13.02 -10.45
C ARG A 55 1.90 -13.55 -11.08
N GLY A 56 1.84 -14.76 -11.64
CA GLY A 56 2.94 -15.36 -12.39
C GLY A 56 2.97 -14.91 -13.86
N THR A 57 4.02 -15.32 -14.57
CA THR A 57 4.21 -15.08 -16.02
C THR A 57 3.21 -15.82 -16.92
N ASP A 58 2.49 -16.79 -16.37
CA ASP A 58 1.51 -17.64 -17.04
C ASP A 58 0.06 -17.24 -16.70
N ASP A 59 -0.15 -16.00 -16.28
CA ASP A 59 -1.43 -15.45 -15.77
C ASP A 59 -2.02 -16.20 -14.57
N ASN A 60 -1.26 -17.11 -13.93
CA ASN A 60 -1.73 -17.77 -12.72
C ASN A 60 -1.67 -16.81 -11.54
N VAL A 61 -2.82 -16.62 -10.90
CA VAL A 61 -2.93 -15.83 -9.66
C VAL A 61 -2.89 -16.78 -8.46
N ARG A 62 -1.86 -16.64 -7.63
CA ARG A 62 -1.74 -17.33 -6.36
C ARG A 62 -2.13 -16.38 -5.23
N HIS A 63 -2.84 -16.93 -4.25
CA HIS A 63 -3.29 -16.20 -3.08
C HIS A 63 -2.56 -16.71 -1.86
N TYR A 64 -1.96 -15.79 -1.10
CA TYR A 64 -1.24 -16.12 0.11
C TYR A 64 -1.95 -15.53 1.33
N ASP A 65 -2.10 -16.33 2.38
CA ASP A 65 -2.38 -15.79 3.71
C ASP A 65 -1.14 -15.11 4.30
N GLU A 66 -1.24 -14.62 5.53
CA GLU A 66 -0.12 -13.96 6.20
C GLU A 66 1.11 -14.89 6.34
N SER A 67 0.91 -16.17 6.65
CA SER A 67 2.01 -17.12 6.84
C SER A 67 2.71 -17.42 5.52
N GLY A 68 1.94 -17.65 4.45
CA GLY A 68 2.42 -17.85 3.10
C GLY A 68 3.18 -16.63 2.59
N PHE A 69 2.63 -15.43 2.78
CA PHE A 69 3.27 -14.18 2.38
C PHE A 69 4.63 -14.00 3.07
N ARG A 70 4.74 -14.26 4.37
CA ARG A 70 6.02 -14.19 5.09
C ARG A 70 7.09 -15.12 4.49
N LYS A 71 6.69 -16.27 3.93
CA LYS A 71 7.61 -17.24 3.31
C LYS A 71 8.07 -16.77 1.93
N ILE A 72 7.17 -16.19 1.13
CA ILE A 72 7.48 -15.77 -0.25
C ILE A 72 8.04 -14.35 -0.36
N PHE A 73 7.93 -13.52 0.68
CA PHE A 73 8.30 -12.11 0.57
C PHE A 73 9.78 -11.89 0.23
N GLY A 74 10.67 -12.77 0.69
CA GLY A 74 12.09 -12.73 0.29
C GLY A 74 12.29 -13.01 -1.20
N GLU A 75 11.51 -13.92 -1.78
CA GLU A 75 11.52 -14.24 -3.21
C GLU A 75 10.99 -13.05 -4.03
N LEU A 76 9.90 -12.43 -3.59
CA LEU A 76 9.34 -11.21 -4.19
C LEU A 76 10.34 -10.05 -4.23
N LEU A 77 11.25 -9.95 -3.26
CA LEU A 77 12.30 -8.93 -3.23
C LEU A 77 13.53 -9.29 -4.07
N ALA A 78 13.84 -10.58 -4.18
CA ALA A 78 15.00 -11.10 -4.89
C ALA A 78 14.76 -11.27 -6.39
N GLN A 79 13.50 -11.27 -6.84
CA GLN A 79 13.16 -11.32 -8.26
C GLN A 79 13.78 -10.16 -9.02
N LYS A 80 14.16 -10.43 -10.26
CA LYS A 80 14.78 -9.47 -11.17
C LYS A 80 13.74 -8.83 -12.07
N GLU A 81 13.85 -7.52 -12.25
CA GLU A 81 13.05 -6.73 -13.16
C GLU A 81 13.96 -5.92 -14.10
N LEU A 82 13.53 -5.76 -15.35
CA LEU A 82 14.18 -4.87 -16.30
C LEU A 82 13.67 -3.44 -16.13
N VAL A 83 14.52 -2.56 -15.65
CA VAL A 83 14.19 -1.15 -15.35
C VAL A 83 14.94 -0.22 -16.29
N LEU A 84 14.24 0.81 -16.79
CA LEU A 84 14.87 1.87 -17.58
C LEU A 84 15.45 2.95 -16.66
N THR A 85 16.77 2.95 -16.48
CA THR A 85 17.50 3.93 -15.67
C THR A 85 18.46 4.73 -16.54
N LYS A 86 18.34 6.06 -16.54
CA LYS A 86 19.20 6.98 -17.32
C LYS A 86 19.29 6.63 -18.82
N GLY A 87 18.19 6.14 -19.39
CA GLY A 87 18.11 5.76 -20.81
C GLY A 87 18.73 4.40 -21.14
N GLN A 88 19.12 3.61 -20.13
CA GLN A 88 19.61 2.25 -20.29
C GLN A 88 18.68 1.27 -19.59
N VAL A 89 18.41 0.13 -20.22
CA VAL A 89 17.72 -0.99 -19.59
C VAL A 89 18.74 -1.72 -18.73
N VAL A 90 18.49 -1.77 -17.42
CA VAL A 90 19.31 -2.47 -16.44
C VAL A 90 18.46 -3.52 -15.74
N GLU A 91 19.09 -4.59 -15.27
CA GLU A 91 18.44 -5.61 -14.46
C GLU A 91 18.67 -5.30 -12.98
N LEU A 92 17.60 -5.09 -12.23
CA LEU A 92 17.62 -4.82 -10.79
C LEU A 92 16.73 -5.80 -10.06
N THR A 93 17.09 -6.14 -8.83
CA THR A 93 16.16 -6.83 -7.93
C THR A 93 15.07 -5.88 -7.46
N MET A 94 13.89 -6.38 -7.08
CA MET A 94 12.85 -5.52 -6.49
C MET A 94 13.33 -4.80 -5.22
N TYR A 95 14.24 -5.40 -4.46
CA TYR A 95 14.91 -4.71 -3.36
C TYR A 95 15.72 -3.48 -3.83
N GLU A 96 16.47 -3.61 -4.91
CA GLU A 96 17.23 -2.50 -5.50
C GLU A 96 16.32 -1.43 -6.10
N VAL A 97 15.23 -1.82 -6.76
CA VAL A 97 14.20 -0.90 -7.24
C VAL A 97 13.68 -0.04 -6.09
N LEU A 98 13.28 -0.65 -4.98
CA LEU A 98 12.81 0.08 -3.80
C LEU A 98 13.92 0.95 -3.18
N LYS A 99 15.19 0.50 -3.22
CA LYS A 99 16.32 1.28 -2.72
C LYS A 99 16.51 2.56 -3.54
N GLU A 100 16.45 2.47 -4.87
CA GLU A 100 16.66 3.61 -5.78
C GLU A 100 15.45 4.54 -5.88
N LYS A 101 14.23 3.98 -5.82
CA LYS A 101 12.98 4.74 -5.94
C LYS A 101 12.58 5.39 -4.62
N GLU A 102 13.24 6.50 -4.27
CA GLU A 102 12.97 7.21 -3.01
C GLU A 102 11.60 7.90 -2.98
N ASN A 103 11.20 8.46 -4.12
CA ASN A 103 9.96 9.23 -4.28
C ASN A 103 9.13 8.64 -5.42
N LEU A 104 7.80 8.76 -5.31
CA LEU A 104 6.91 8.45 -6.41
C LEU A 104 6.94 9.57 -7.45
N ALA A 105 6.80 9.19 -8.71
CA ALA A 105 6.60 10.04 -9.85
C ALA A 105 5.17 9.88 -10.37
N ALA A 106 4.72 10.82 -11.19
CA ALA A 106 3.36 10.80 -11.73
C ALA A 106 3.02 9.49 -12.49
N HIS A 107 4.02 8.85 -13.12
CA HIS A 107 3.80 7.59 -13.85
C HIS A 107 3.62 6.36 -12.95
N ASP A 108 3.99 6.43 -11.67
CA ASP A 108 3.76 5.33 -10.74
C ASP A 108 2.28 5.27 -10.31
N TYR A 109 1.57 6.39 -10.40
CA TYR A 109 0.14 6.47 -10.16
C TYR A 109 -0.63 6.07 -11.42
N LEU A 110 -1.14 4.84 -11.46
CA LEU A 110 -2.03 4.40 -12.55
C LEU A 110 -3.38 5.13 -12.49
N ASN A 111 -3.80 5.49 -11.27
CA ASN A 111 -4.89 6.42 -10.99
C ASN A 111 -4.75 6.93 -9.54
N LYS A 112 -5.70 7.74 -9.07
CA LYS A 112 -5.69 8.31 -7.71
C LYS A 112 -5.69 7.30 -6.55
N ASP A 113 -6.12 6.08 -6.81
CA ASP A 113 -6.30 5.02 -5.80
C ASP A 113 -5.37 3.82 -6.06
N PHE A 114 -4.44 3.91 -7.03
CA PHE A 114 -3.56 2.81 -7.43
C PHE A 114 -2.14 3.29 -7.74
N ILE A 115 -1.17 2.71 -7.05
CA ILE A 115 0.26 2.93 -7.28
C ILE A 115 0.89 1.61 -7.73
N ARG A 116 1.75 1.67 -8.75
CA ARG A 116 2.63 0.57 -9.14
C ARG A 116 4.07 1.04 -9.09
N VAL A 117 4.92 0.30 -8.39
CA VAL A 117 6.37 0.50 -8.38
C VAL A 117 7.02 -0.82 -8.74
N GLY A 118 7.59 -0.88 -9.94
CA GLY A 118 8.07 -2.12 -10.53
C GLY A 118 6.97 -3.19 -10.55
N ASP A 119 7.30 -4.36 -10.00
CA ASP A 119 6.36 -5.46 -9.84
C ASP A 119 5.48 -5.41 -8.59
N PHE A 120 5.52 -4.34 -7.78
CA PHE A 120 4.67 -4.19 -6.59
C PHE A 120 3.46 -3.28 -6.84
N GLU A 121 2.30 -3.71 -6.35
CA GLU A 121 1.02 -3.00 -6.48
C GLU A 121 0.48 -2.56 -5.12
N PHE A 122 0.05 -1.31 -5.05
CA PHE A 122 -0.56 -0.72 -3.87
C PHE A 122 -1.89 -0.08 -4.24
N GLN A 123 -2.90 -0.22 -3.37
CA GLN A 123 -4.24 0.34 -3.60
C GLN A 123 -4.78 1.05 -2.37
N LEU A 124 -5.53 2.13 -2.60
CA LEU A 124 -6.30 2.82 -1.56
C LEU A 124 -7.63 2.10 -1.35
N LEU A 125 -7.73 1.37 -0.23
CA LEU A 125 -8.90 0.56 0.11
C LEU A 125 -9.48 1.03 1.45
N ASP A 126 -10.77 1.36 1.46
CA ASP A 126 -11.48 1.89 2.64
C ASP A 126 -10.74 3.08 3.28
N GLY A 127 -10.18 3.97 2.44
CA GLY A 127 -9.42 5.14 2.86
C GLY A 127 -8.01 4.84 3.38
N LYS A 128 -7.49 3.62 3.20
CA LYS A 128 -6.14 3.21 3.63
C LYS A 128 -5.36 2.58 2.49
N TRP A 129 -4.16 3.08 2.22
CA TRP A 129 -3.25 2.42 1.29
C TRP A 129 -2.81 1.06 1.83
N ARG A 130 -2.79 0.07 0.95
CA ARG A 130 -2.42 -1.31 1.23
C ARG A 130 -1.46 -1.82 0.17
N PHE A 131 -0.55 -2.69 0.57
CA PHE A 131 0.22 -3.51 -0.36
C PHE A 131 -0.67 -4.69 -0.77
N THR A 132 -1.13 -4.71 -2.03
CA THR A 132 -2.22 -5.59 -2.45
C THR A 132 -1.78 -6.74 -3.34
N GLY A 133 -0.69 -6.57 -4.07
CA GLY A 133 -0.18 -7.64 -4.90
C GLY A 133 1.22 -7.41 -5.41
N ALA A 134 1.78 -8.47 -6.00
CA ALA A 134 3.04 -8.42 -6.71
C ALA A 134 3.01 -9.33 -7.94
N TYR A 135 3.89 -9.08 -8.89
CA TYR A 135 4.23 -10.08 -9.91
C TYR A 135 5.40 -10.93 -9.40
N LEU A 136 5.48 -12.15 -9.91
CA LEU A 136 6.61 -13.04 -9.69
C LEU A 136 6.99 -13.69 -11.02
N ASN A 137 8.12 -13.25 -11.57
CA ASN A 137 8.63 -13.68 -12.88
C ASN A 137 9.55 -14.90 -12.81
#